data_AF-E1RHT0-F1
#
_entry.id   AF-E1RHT0-F1
#
_cell.length_a   1.000
_cell.length_b   1.000
_cell.length_c   1.000
_cell.angle_alpha   90.00
_cell.angle_beta   90.00
_cell.angle_gamma   90.00
#
_symmetry.space_group_name_H-M   'P 1'
#
loop_
_entity.id
_entity.type
_entity.pdbx_description
1 polymer ?
#
loop_
_entity_poly.entity_id
_entity_poly.type
_entity_poly.pdbx_seq_one_letter_code
_entity_poly.pdbx_strand_id
1 'polypeptide(L)' 'MAQETSLNSNDDVLAAILGAVIGIVGGFFLISLLEGKKQKCPVCNNNIEQGVGVCPHCGAVLQWS' A
#
# COMPACT_ATOMS: atom_id res chain seq x y z
N MET A 1 -28.42 -34.01 -21.72
CA MET A 1 -27.85 -34.53 -20.46
C MET A 1 -27.02 -33.40 -19.85
N ALA A 2 -27.68 -32.58 -19.02
CA ALA A 2 -27.07 -31.42 -18.38
C ALA A 2 -26.32 -31.86 -17.11
N GLN A 3 -25.15 -31.28 -16.87
CA GLN A 3 -24.25 -31.62 -15.78
C GLN A 3 -24.81 -31.21 -14.42
N GLU A 4 -25.04 -32.18 -13.56
CA GLU A 4 -25.11 -32.00 -12.11
C GLU A 4 -23.72 -32.18 -11.52
N THR A 5 -22.84 -31.19 -11.70
CA THR A 5 -21.68 -31.07 -10.81
C THR A 5 -22.21 -30.63 -9.45
N SER A 6 -22.30 -31.58 -8.53
CA SER A 6 -22.42 -31.36 -7.10
C SER A 6 -21.26 -30.46 -6.63
N LEU A 7 -21.42 -29.15 -6.78
CA LEU A 7 -20.58 -28.13 -6.15
C LEU A 7 -20.80 -28.25 -4.64
N ASN A 8 -19.74 -28.59 -3.91
CA ASN A 8 -19.85 -28.71 -2.46
C ASN A 8 -19.79 -27.29 -1.87
N SER A 9 -20.85 -26.92 -1.15
CA SER A 9 -21.06 -25.57 -0.60
C SER A 9 -19.88 -25.00 0.21
N ASN A 10 -18.94 -25.82 0.67
CA ASN A 10 -17.76 -25.37 1.42
C ASN A 10 -16.62 -24.86 0.51
N ASP A 11 -16.46 -25.40 -0.70
CA ASP A 11 -15.44 -24.93 -1.66
C ASP A 11 -15.86 -23.63 -2.35
N ASP A 12 -17.15 -23.42 -2.59
CA ASP A 12 -17.71 -22.15 -3.06
C ASP A 12 -17.53 -21.01 -2.03
N VAL A 13 -17.79 -21.30 -0.74
CA VAL A 13 -17.59 -20.34 0.36
C VAL A 13 -16.11 -20.03 0.55
N LEU A 14 -15.23 -21.03 0.45
CA LEU A 14 -13.78 -20.83 0.54
C LEU A 14 -13.26 -20.00 -0.62
N ALA A 15 -13.73 -20.24 -1.86
CA ALA A 15 -13.34 -19.45 -3.03
C ALA A 15 -13.80 -17.98 -2.90
N ALA A 16 -15.01 -17.73 -2.38
CA ALA A 16 -15.51 -16.39 -2.11
C ALA A 16 -14.68 -15.66 -1.03
N ILE A 17 -14.34 -16.34 0.06
CA ILE A 17 -13.52 -15.79 1.14
C ILE A 17 -12.09 -15.52 0.66
N LEU A 18 -11.44 -16.48 -0.02
CA LEU A 18 -10.09 -16.31 -0.54
C LEU A 18 -10.03 -15.20 -1.60
N GLY A 19 -11.02 -15.12 -2.50
CA GLY A 19 -11.12 -14.05 -3.49
C GLY A 19 -11.24 -12.67 -2.84
N ALA A 20 -12.07 -12.53 -1.81
CA ALA A 20 -12.19 -11.29 -1.05
C ALA A 20 -10.89 -10.95 -0.31
N VAL A 21 -10.27 -11.89 0.39
CA VAL A 21 -9.03 -11.66 1.15
C VAL A 21 -7.86 -11.31 0.23
N ILE A 22 -7.67 -12.04 -0.88
CA ILE A 22 -6.60 -11.76 -1.86
C ILE A 22 -6.81 -10.38 -2.49
N GLY A 23 -8.06 -10.02 -2.83
CA GLY A 23 -8.39 -8.70 -3.36
C GLY A 23 -8.15 -7.57 -2.36
N ILE A 24 -8.55 -7.75 -1.10
CA ILE A 24 -8.39 -6.75 -0.04
C ILE A 24 -6.92 -6.58 0.35
N VAL A 25 -6.19 -7.67 0.60
CA VAL A 25 -4.77 -7.61 0.97
C VAL A 25 -3.93 -7.09 -0.20
N GLY A 26 -4.18 -7.57 -1.42
CA GLY A 26 -3.49 -7.11 -2.62
C GLY A 26 -3.76 -5.63 -2.91
N GLY A 27 -5.02 -5.20 -2.83
CA GLY A 27 -5.42 -3.81 -3.02
C GLY A 27 -4.86 -2.89 -1.94
N PHE A 28 -4.96 -3.28 -0.67
CA PHE A 28 -4.43 -2.50 0.45
C PHE A 28 -2.90 -2.37 0.39
N PHE A 29 -2.20 -3.43 -0.01
CA PHE A 29 -0.75 -3.41 -0.19
C PHE A 29 -0.31 -2.52 -1.37
N LEU A 30 -1.03 -2.57 -2.49
CA LEU A 30 -0.82 -1.68 -3.64
C LEU A 30 -1.06 -0.21 -3.28
N ILE A 31 -2.14 0.09 -2.56
CA ILE A 31 -2.46 1.46 -2.13
C ILE A 31 -1.40 1.98 -1.15
N SER A 32 -1.02 1.18 -0.16
CA SER A 32 -0.01 1.56 0.86
C SER A 32 1.36 1.89 0.26
N LEU A 33 1.70 1.30 -0.89
CA LEU A 33 2.96 1.56 -1.59
C LEU A 33 2.94 2.89 -2.36
N LEU A 34 1.76 3.46 -2.61
CA LEU A 34 1.57 4.67 -3.40
C LEU A 34 1.66 5.95 -2.55
N GLU A 35 1.42 5.86 -1.23
CA GLU A 35 1.61 6.99 -0.33
C GLU A 35 3.11 7.30 -0.15
N GLY A 36 3.62 8.17 -1.01
CA GLY A 36 4.95 8.77 -0.88
C GLY A 36 5.17 9.27 0.54
N LYS A 37 6.13 8.67 1.24
CA LYS A 37 6.41 8.95 2.64
C LYS A 37 6.89 10.40 2.77
N LYS A 38 6.04 11.30 3.26
CA LYS A 38 6.39 12.68 3.55
C LYS A 38 7.18 12.73 4.86
N GLN A 39 8.31 13.42 4.87
CA GLN A 39 9.11 13.66 6.08
C GLN A 39 9.06 15.14 6.45
N LYS A 40 9.37 15.49 7.70
CA LYS A 40 9.54 16.88 8.09
C LYS A 40 11.02 17.23 8.10
N CYS A 41 11.35 18.43 7.61
CA CYS A 41 12.68 18.97 7.71
C CYS A 41 13.02 19.21 9.20
N PRO A 42 14.12 18.68 9.74
CA PRO A 42 14.49 18.89 11.14
C PRO A 42 14.94 20.34 11.45
N VAL A 43 15.20 21.16 10.43
CA VAL A 43 15.69 22.54 10.58
C VAL A 43 14.54 23.54 10.58
N CYS A 44 13.65 23.49 9.58
CA CYS A 44 12.56 24.45 9.44
C CYS A 44 11.17 23.87 9.71
N ASN A 45 11.08 22.57 10.01
CA ASN A 45 9.83 21.86 10.28
C ASN A 45 8.81 21.79 9.12
N ASN A 46 9.20 22.24 7.91
CA ASN A 46 8.37 22.10 6.72
C ASN A 46 8.30 20.65 6.23
N ASN A 47 7.19 20.31 5.59
CA ASN A 47 7.03 19.01 4.95
C ASN A 47 7.90 18.95 3.70
N ILE A 48 8.67 17.88 3.58
CA ILE A 48 9.59 17.60 2.48
C ILE A 48 9.40 16.17 1.98
N GLU A 49 9.75 15.95 0.72
CA GLU A 49 9.73 14.63 0.11
C GLU A 49 10.88 13.76 0.67
N GLN A 50 10.67 12.45 0.77
CA GLN A 50 11.76 11.56 1.14
C GLN A 50 12.83 11.50 0.04
N GLY A 51 14.10 11.52 0.47
CA GLY A 51 15.24 11.38 -0.43
C GLY A 51 15.78 12.70 -1.00
N VAL A 52 15.25 13.86 -0.59
CA VAL A 52 15.79 15.15 -1.03
C VAL A 52 17.10 15.51 -0.30
N GLY A 53 18.22 15.65 -1.02
CA GLY A 53 19.51 15.97 -0.38
C GLY A 53 19.56 17.36 0.26
N VAL A 54 18.67 18.27 -0.15
CA VAL A 54 18.61 19.66 0.33
C VAL A 54 17.15 20.06 0.50
N CYS A 55 16.82 20.74 1.60
CA CYS A 55 15.48 21.25 1.85
C CYS A 55 15.17 22.45 0.92
N PRO A 56 14.08 22.42 0.12
CA PRO A 56 13.71 23.52 -0.76
C PRO A 56 13.16 24.75 -0.03
N HIS A 57 12.80 24.61 1.25
CA HIS A 57 12.23 25.71 2.04
C HIS A 57 13.27 26.55 2.77
N CYS A 58 14.33 25.93 3.29
CA CYS A 58 15.37 26.62 4.05
C CYS A 58 16.79 26.46 3.50
N GLY A 59 17.00 25.61 2.49
CA GLY A 59 18.32 25.34 1.93
C GLY A 59 19.23 24.45 2.79
N ALA A 60 18.73 23.90 3.89
CA ALA A 60 19.52 22.99 4.74
C ALA A 60 19.85 21.70 4.00
N VAL A 61 21.11 21.27 4.06
CA VAL A 61 21.55 19.97 3.55
C VAL A 61 21.05 18.88 4.50
N LEU A 62 20.33 17.91 3.95
CA LEU A 62 19.73 16.81 4.70
C LEU A 62 20.58 15.57 4.54
N GLN A 63 21.10 15.06 5.66
CA GLN A 63 21.82 13.80 5.70
C GLN A 63 20.89 12.73 6.24
N TRP A 64 20.45 11.85 5.35
CA TRP A 64 19.62 10.70 5.63
C TRP A 64 20.53 9.58 6.15
N SER A 65 20.86 9.61 7.44
CA SER A 65 21.68 8.60 8.12
C SER A 65 20.83 7.45 8.63
#